data_AF-A0A662GAM8-F1
#
_entry.id   AF-A0A662GAM8-F1
#
_cell.length_a   1.000
_cell.length_b   1.000
_cell.length_c   1.000
_cell.angle_alpha   90.00
_cell.angle_beta   90.00
_cell.angle_gamma   90.00
#
_symmetry.space_group_name_H-M   'P 1'
#
loop_
_entity.id
_entity.type
_entity.pdbx_description
1 polymer ?
#
loop_
_entity_poly.entity_id
_entity_poly.type
_entity_poly.pdbx_seq_one_letter_code
_entity_poly.pdbx_strand_id
1 'polypeptide(L)'
;MFVEDIRDILINVSIALLVWLFTILIFIPLSEIINAKPSITNFISLIGLVGLIKPLYDGTISAIRFSEKMSQVYLKRGMEKKAIMARILIIEIIAILDTIILASLLWGISPILGGIIIIFYIFFTTIFLLINSEKICKIFLK
;
A
#
# COMPACT_ATOMS: atom_id res chain seq x y z
N MET A 1 -1.30 3.12 22.96
CA MET A 1 -0.21 2.37 22.31
C MET A 1 -0.65 1.65 21.03
N PHE A 2 -1.33 0.48 21.06
CA PHE A 2 -1.72 -0.20 19.80
C PHE A 2 -2.65 0.62 18.90
N VAL A 3 -3.55 1.41 19.50
CA VAL A 3 -4.48 2.27 18.78
C VAL A 3 -3.76 3.42 18.05
N GLU A 4 -2.68 3.95 18.64
CA GLU A 4 -1.87 5.01 18.03
C GLU A 4 -1.09 4.46 16.84
N ASP A 5 -0.46 3.28 16.99
CA ASP A 5 0.26 2.62 15.89
C ASP A 5 -0.68 2.32 14.71
N ILE A 6 -1.91 1.81 14.96
CA ILE A 6 -2.92 1.55 13.90
C ILE A 6 -3.38 2.87 13.26
N ARG A 7 -3.63 3.91 14.06
CA ARG A 7 -4.03 5.22 13.55
C ARG A 7 -2.95 5.80 12.65
N ASP A 8 -1.69 5.71 13.05
CA ASP A 8 -0.56 6.24 12.28
C ASP A 8 -0.35 5.45 10.97
N ILE A 9 -0.55 4.13 10.98
CA ILE A 9 -0.58 3.31 9.75
C ILE A 9 -1.72 3.79 8.83
N LEU A 10 -2.94 3.88 9.35
CA LEU A 10 -4.11 4.28 8.56
C LEU A 10 -3.94 5.68 7.96
N ILE A 11 -3.46 6.65 8.75
CA ILE A 11 -3.24 8.02 8.29
C ILE A 11 -2.19 8.05 7.18
N ASN A 12 -1.02 7.45 7.40
CA ASN A 12 0.08 7.51 6.42
C ASN A 12 -0.24 6.75 5.12
N VAL A 13 -0.88 5.58 5.22
CA VAL A 13 -1.33 4.83 4.06
C VAL A 13 -2.43 5.57 3.31
N SER A 14 -3.38 6.21 4.01
CA SER A 14 -4.44 6.99 3.37
C SER A 14 -3.90 8.24 2.67
N ILE A 15 -2.95 8.95 3.29
CA ILE A 15 -2.27 10.09 2.67
C ILE A 15 -1.52 9.63 1.42
N ALA A 16 -0.77 8.53 1.50
CA ALA A 16 -0.08 7.96 0.35
C ALA A 16 -1.06 7.61 -0.78
N LEU A 17 -2.16 6.92 -0.45
CA LEU A 17 -3.19 6.55 -1.43
C LEU A 17 -3.81 7.78 -2.09
N LEU A 18 -4.13 8.83 -1.33
CA LEU A 18 -4.70 10.06 -1.86
C LEU A 18 -3.73 10.79 -2.79
N VAL A 19 -2.48 10.97 -2.38
CA VAL A 19 -1.44 11.58 -3.23
C VAL A 19 -1.25 10.77 -4.51
N TRP A 20 -1.27 9.44 -4.40
CA TRP A 20 -1.16 8.53 -5.53
C TRP A 20 -2.33 8.65 -6.51
N LEU A 21 -3.57 8.60 -6.01
CA LEU A 21 -4.78 8.76 -6.82
C LEU A 21 -4.83 10.14 -7.49
N PHE A 22 -4.50 11.21 -6.78
CA PHE A 22 -4.41 12.55 -7.38
C PHE A 22 -3.36 12.63 -8.48
N THR A 23 -2.20 12.00 -8.28
CA THR A 23 -1.14 11.96 -9.29
C THR A 23 -1.60 11.25 -10.55
N ILE A 24 -2.18 10.05 -10.42
CA ILE A 24 -2.58 9.23 -11.56
C ILE A 24 -3.83 9.76 -12.27
N LEU A 25 -4.86 10.17 -11.52
CA LEU A 25 -6.18 10.49 -12.09
C LEU A 25 -6.31 11.95 -12.49
N ILE A 26 -5.52 12.85 -11.91
CA ILE A 26 -5.65 14.30 -12.14
C ILE A 26 -4.40 14.83 -12.80
N PHE A 27 -3.24 14.73 -12.14
CA PHE A 27 -2.05 15.44 -12.62
C PHE A 27 -1.45 14.84 -13.89
N ILE A 28 -1.39 13.50 -14.02
CA ILE A 28 -0.91 12.86 -15.25
C ILE A 28 -1.83 13.21 -16.45
N PRO A 29 -3.16 13.03 -16.38
CA PRO A 29 -4.05 13.44 -17.48
C PRO A 29 -3.99 14.95 -17.79
N LEU A 30 -3.90 15.82 -16.78
CA LEU A 30 -3.74 17.26 -17.00
C LEU A 30 -2.45 17.56 -17.78
N SER A 31 -1.36 16.84 -17.46
CA SER A 31 -0.07 17.04 -18.09
C SER A 31 -0.06 16.66 -19.56
N GLU A 32 -0.88 15.68 -19.96
CA GLU A 32 -1.03 15.25 -21.35
C GLU A 32 -1.85 16.27 -22.17
N ILE A 33 -2.77 17.00 -21.54
CA ILE A 33 -3.54 18.09 -22.17
C ILE A 33 -2.66 19.32 -22.40
N ILE A 34 -1.73 19.59 -21.49
CA ILE A 34 -0.80 20.71 -21.59
C ILE A 34 0.30 20.34 -22.58
N ASN A 35 0.17 20.82 -23.81
CA ASN A 35 1.04 20.51 -24.96
C ASN A 35 2.43 21.20 -24.85
N ALA A 36 3.14 20.95 -23.75
CA ALA A 36 4.46 21.50 -23.46
C ALA A 36 5.58 20.56 -23.93
N LYS A 37 6.62 21.12 -24.54
CA LYS A 37 7.87 20.40 -24.87
C LYS A 37 9.01 20.96 -24.00
N PRO A 38 9.73 20.12 -23.23
CA PRO A 38 9.58 18.66 -23.08
C PRO A 38 8.33 18.25 -22.29
N SER A 39 7.90 17.00 -22.43
CA SER A 39 6.72 16.47 -21.73
C SER A 39 6.86 16.62 -20.21
N ILE A 40 5.89 17.31 -19.60
CA ILE A 40 5.85 17.54 -18.16
C ILE A 40 5.33 16.30 -17.41
N THR A 41 4.72 15.34 -18.11
CA THR A 41 4.14 14.11 -17.53
C THR A 41 5.15 13.36 -16.68
N ASN A 42 6.38 13.18 -17.17
CA ASN A 42 7.43 12.47 -16.41
C ASN A 42 7.83 13.22 -15.14
N PHE A 43 7.83 14.56 -15.21
CA PHE A 43 8.18 15.41 -14.07
C PHE A 43 7.07 15.39 -13.01
N ILE A 44 5.81 15.39 -13.43
CA ILE A 44 4.64 15.25 -12.56
C ILE A 44 4.61 13.88 -11.89
N SER A 45 4.86 12.80 -12.64
CA SER A 45 4.97 11.45 -12.09
C SER A 45 6.10 11.35 -11.05
N LEU A 46 7.23 12.00 -11.31
CA LEU A 46 8.36 12.05 -10.38
C LEU A 46 8.02 12.83 -9.09
N ILE A 47 7.38 14.01 -9.21
CA ILE A 47 6.94 14.79 -8.04
C ILE A 47 5.94 14.00 -7.20
N GLY A 48 4.98 13.34 -7.86
CA GLY A 48 4.02 12.46 -7.18
C GLY A 48 4.75 11.35 -6.40
N LEU A 49 5.72 10.68 -7.02
CA LEU A 49 6.57 9.68 -6.36
C LEU A 49 7.32 10.24 -5.16
N VAL A 50 7.96 11.41 -5.28
CA VAL A 50 8.68 12.03 -4.16
C VAL A 50 7.73 12.37 -3.02
N GLY A 51 6.53 12.85 -3.32
CA GLY A 51 5.47 13.10 -2.33
C GLY A 51 4.97 11.84 -1.62
N LEU A 52 5.17 10.66 -2.24
CA LEU A 52 4.78 9.36 -1.68
C LEU A 52 5.87 8.74 -0.78
N ILE A 53 7.15 9.03 -1.01
CA ILE A 53 8.27 8.36 -0.31
C ILE A 53 8.11 8.44 1.21
N LYS A 54 7.88 9.63 1.76
CA LYS A 54 7.82 9.83 3.21
C LYS A 54 6.61 9.14 3.86
N PRO A 55 5.36 9.36 3.39
CA PRO A 55 4.20 8.65 3.92
C PRO A 55 4.31 7.12 3.81
N LEU A 56 4.85 6.60 2.70
CA LEU A 56 5.05 5.16 2.51
C LEU A 56 6.09 4.59 3.47
N TYR A 57 7.20 5.30 3.67
CA TYR A 57 8.25 4.92 4.62
C TYR A 57 7.73 4.91 6.06
N ASP A 58 7.08 6.00 6.49
CA ASP A 58 6.55 6.13 7.84
C ASP A 58 5.44 5.09 8.09
N GLY A 59 4.58 4.83 7.11
CA GLY A 59 3.55 3.79 7.16
C GLY A 59 4.14 2.38 7.29
N THR A 60 5.18 2.06 6.50
CA THR A 60 5.88 0.77 6.55
C THR A 60 6.52 0.53 7.92
N ILE A 61 7.26 1.51 8.43
CA ILE A 61 7.94 1.39 9.71
C ILE A 61 6.93 1.24 10.86
N SER A 62 5.80 1.96 10.81
CA SER A 62 4.74 1.81 11.80
C SER A 62 4.07 0.44 11.72
N ALA A 63 3.86 -0.10 10.51
CA ALA A 63 3.33 -1.44 10.31
C ALA A 63 4.28 -2.52 10.87
N ILE A 64 5.59 -2.43 10.61
CA ILE A 64 6.59 -3.36 11.17
C ILE A 64 6.57 -3.31 12.70
N ARG A 65 6.61 -2.12 13.30
CA ARG A 65 6.56 -1.95 14.77
C ARG A 65 5.29 -2.54 15.38
N PHE A 66 4.14 -2.34 14.73
CA PHE A 66 2.88 -2.94 15.14
C PHE A 66 2.93 -4.48 15.07
N SER A 67 3.54 -5.04 14.00
CA SER A 67 3.76 -6.48 13.82
C SER A 67 4.48 -7.10 15.00
N GLU A 68 5.62 -6.50 15.35
CA GLU A 68 6.51 -7.04 16.37
C GLU A 68 5.83 -7.01 17.73
N LYS A 69 5.19 -5.89 18.08
CA LYS A 69 4.43 -5.76 19.32
C LYS A 69 3.29 -6.78 19.39
N MET A 70 2.49 -6.92 18.33
CA MET A 70 1.37 -7.88 18.29
C MET A 70 1.85 -9.33 18.32
N SER A 71 2.89 -9.66 17.56
CA SER A 71 3.49 -10.98 17.52
C SER A 71 4.02 -11.38 18.90
N GLN A 72 4.71 -10.48 19.61
CA GLN A 72 5.18 -10.73 20.96
C GLN A 72 4.04 -10.95 21.96
N VAL A 73 2.96 -10.18 21.88
CA VAL A 73 1.77 -10.37 22.75
C VAL A 73 1.13 -11.73 22.50
N TYR A 74 1.00 -12.14 21.24
CA TYR A 74 0.40 -13.44 20.89
C TYR A 74 1.29 -14.63 21.25
N LEU A 75 2.61 -14.51 21.08
CA LEU A 75 3.56 -15.55 21.52
C LEU A 75 3.54 -15.72 23.04
N LYS A 76 3.51 -14.63 23.81
CA LYS A 76 3.39 -14.69 25.29
C LYS A 76 2.10 -15.35 25.78
N ARG A 77 1.06 -15.39 24.95
CA ARG A 77 -0.23 -16.04 25.25
C ARG A 77 -0.37 -17.44 24.65
N GLY A 78 0.70 -18.00 24.08
CA GLY A 78 0.66 -19.32 23.43
C GLY A 78 -0.15 -19.36 22.14
N MET A 79 -0.45 -18.21 21.52
CA MET A 79 -1.28 -18.09 20.32
C MET A 79 -0.44 -17.94 19.05
N GLU A 80 0.44 -18.91 18.77
CA GLU A 80 1.40 -18.85 17.66
C GLU A 80 0.75 -18.61 16.29
N LYS A 81 -0.41 -19.23 16.03
CA LYS A 81 -1.16 -19.02 14.77
C LYS A 81 -1.59 -17.57 14.57
N LYS A 82 -2.01 -16.87 15.63
CA LYS A 82 -2.38 -15.44 15.56
C LYS A 82 -1.15 -14.55 15.40
N ALA A 83 -0.01 -14.95 15.96
CA ALA A 83 1.28 -14.27 15.77
C ALA A 83 1.76 -14.33 14.30
N ILE A 84 1.63 -15.50 13.66
CA ILE A 84 1.97 -15.68 12.23
C ILE A 84 1.02 -14.86 11.35
N MET A 85 -0.28 -14.88 11.64
CA MET A 85 -1.28 -14.11 10.89
C MET A 85 -1.01 -12.60 10.93
N ALA A 86 -0.61 -12.06 12.10
CA ALA A 86 -0.25 -10.65 12.24
C ALA A 86 0.94 -10.26 11.36
N ARG A 87 1.94 -11.15 11.23
CA ARG A 87 3.10 -10.93 10.35
C ARG A 87 2.71 -10.97 8.87
N ILE A 88 1.83 -11.91 8.48
CA ILE A 88 1.33 -12.01 7.10
C ILE A 88 0.57 -10.74 6.70
N LEU A 89 -0.28 -10.21 7.57
CA LEU A 89 -1.07 -8.99 7.31
C LEU A 89 -0.16 -7.76 7.04
N ILE A 90 1.06 -7.76 7.59
CA ILE A 90 2.02 -6.67 7.39
C ILE A 90 2.86 -6.86 6.13
N ILE A 91 3.11 -8.10 5.73
CA ILE A 91 3.64 -8.40 4.39
C ILE A 91 2.64 -7.92 3.33
N GLU A 92 1.33 -8.10 3.55
CA GLU A 92 0.32 -7.55 2.65
C GLU A 92 0.37 -6.03 2.61
N ILE A 93 0.42 -5.34 3.76
CA ILE A 93 0.56 -3.88 3.81
C ILE A 93 1.77 -3.43 2.99
N ILE A 94 2.94 -4.06 3.17
CA ILE A 94 4.15 -3.73 2.41
C ILE A 94 3.94 -3.97 0.91
N ALA A 95 3.31 -5.08 0.52
CA ALA A 95 3.00 -5.37 -0.88
C ALA A 95 2.05 -4.32 -1.52
N ILE A 96 1.10 -3.77 -0.74
CA ILE A 96 0.26 -2.65 -1.20
C ILE A 96 1.15 -1.43 -1.50
N LEU A 97 2.05 -1.10 -0.57
CA LEU A 97 2.91 0.07 -0.66
C LEU A 97 3.90 -0.05 -1.84
N ASP A 98 4.50 -1.23 -2.03
CA ASP A 98 5.38 -1.51 -3.17
C ASP A 98 4.64 -1.41 -4.51
N THR A 99 3.39 -1.88 -4.56
CA THR A 99 2.55 -1.76 -5.76
C THR A 99 2.24 -0.30 -6.07
N ILE A 100 1.96 0.53 -5.07
CA ILE A 100 1.73 1.98 -5.26
C ILE A 100 2.95 2.63 -5.92
N ILE A 101 4.15 2.32 -5.44
CA ILE A 101 5.40 2.85 -6.02
C ILE A 101 5.60 2.34 -7.45
N LEU A 102 5.47 1.02 -7.65
CA LEU A 102 5.72 0.37 -8.93
C LEU A 102 4.73 0.82 -10.01
N ALA A 103 3.44 0.93 -9.66
CA ALA A 103 2.41 1.44 -10.56
C ALA A 103 2.68 2.89 -10.95
N SER A 104 3.11 3.74 -10.01
CA SER A 104 3.47 5.14 -10.28
C SER A 104 4.65 5.26 -11.25
N LEU A 105 5.71 4.47 -11.03
CA LEU A 105 6.89 4.44 -11.90
C LEU A 105 6.54 3.97 -13.31
N LEU A 106 5.78 2.89 -13.41
CA LEU A 106 5.41 2.31 -14.71
C LEU A 106 4.42 3.18 -15.47
N TRP A 107 3.53 3.91 -14.78
CA TRP A 107 2.62 4.85 -15.43
C TRP A 107 3.37 6.00 -16.11
N GLY A 108 4.46 6.48 -15.50
CA GLY A 108 5.35 7.47 -16.10
C GLY A 108 6.09 6.98 -17.35
N ILE A 109 6.24 5.65 -17.52
CA ILE A 109 6.82 5.04 -18.72
C ILE A 109 5.72 4.77 -19.76
N SER A 110 4.61 4.20 -19.33
CA SER A 110 3.43 3.91 -20.14
C SER A 110 2.19 3.74 -19.24
N PRO A 111 1.11 4.50 -19.49
CA PRO A 111 -0.16 4.32 -18.78
C PRO A 111 -0.70 2.88 -18.81
N ILE A 112 -0.45 2.16 -19.92
CA ILE A 112 -0.85 0.76 -20.09
C ILE A 112 -0.12 -0.15 -19.09
N LEU A 113 1.19 0.04 -18.92
CA LEU A 113 1.98 -0.75 -17.96
C LEU A 113 1.56 -0.48 -16.51
N GLY A 114 1.30 0.79 -16.17
CA GLY A 114 0.77 1.18 -14.86
C GLY A 114 -0.58 0.52 -14.56
N GLY A 115 -1.51 0.56 -15.53
CA GLY A 115 -2.82 -0.08 -15.40
C GLY A 115 -2.75 -1.61 -15.25
N ILE A 116 -1.87 -2.28 -16.01
CA ILE A 116 -1.67 -3.74 -15.93
C ILE A 116 -1.24 -4.15 -14.52
N ILE A 117 -0.32 -3.43 -13.90
CA ILE A 117 0.16 -3.75 -12.54
C ILE A 117 -0.94 -3.61 -11.49
N ILE A 118 -1.78 -2.59 -11.60
CA ILE A 118 -2.92 -2.42 -10.69
C ILE A 118 -3.90 -3.59 -10.85
N ILE A 119 -4.18 -4.02 -12.09
CA ILE A 119 -5.06 -5.15 -12.36
C ILE A 119 -4.49 -6.44 -11.74
N PHE A 120 -3.20 -6.71 -11.95
CA PHE A 120 -2.54 -7.88 -11.34
C PHE A 120 -2.59 -7.84 -9.82
N TYR A 121 -2.31 -6.68 -9.23
CA TYR A 121 -2.38 -6.51 -7.79
C TYR A 121 -3.79 -6.79 -7.24
N ILE A 122 -4.83 -6.16 -7.81
CA ILE A 122 -6.22 -6.39 -7.40
C ILE A 122 -6.58 -7.88 -7.54
N PHE A 123 -6.17 -8.52 -8.63
CA PHE A 123 -6.43 -9.94 -8.87
C PHE A 123 -5.79 -10.83 -7.81
N PHE A 124 -4.49 -10.65 -7.53
CA PHE A 124 -3.78 -11.45 -6.53
C PHE A 124 -4.28 -11.18 -5.11
N THR A 125 -4.54 -9.92 -4.74
CA THR A 125 -5.13 -9.57 -3.44
C THR A 125 -6.52 -10.18 -3.29
N THR A 126 -7.35 -10.17 -4.32
CA THR A 126 -8.69 -10.78 -4.30
C THR A 126 -8.59 -12.30 -4.10
N ILE A 127 -7.69 -12.97 -4.82
CA ILE A 127 -7.44 -14.41 -4.63
C ILE A 127 -6.95 -14.70 -3.22
N PHE A 128 -6.00 -13.90 -2.71
CA PHE A 128 -5.48 -14.06 -1.37
C PHE A 128 -6.58 -13.91 -0.31
N LEU A 129 -7.42 -12.88 -0.43
CA LEU A 129 -8.55 -12.65 0.46
C LEU A 129 -9.57 -13.79 0.36
N LEU A 130 -9.86 -14.30 -0.83
CA LEU A 130 -10.75 -15.46 -1.03
C LEU A 130 -10.21 -16.71 -0.33
N ILE A 131 -8.94 -17.05 -0.55
CA ILE A 131 -8.30 -18.24 0.06
C ILE A 131 -8.24 -18.12 1.59
N ASN A 132 -8.01 -16.92 2.12
CA ASN A 132 -7.87 -16.69 3.55
C ASN A 132 -9.16 -16.24 4.24
N SER A 133 -10.25 -16.00 3.50
CA SER A 133 -11.53 -15.49 4.02
C SER A 133 -12.10 -16.37 5.13
N GLU A 134 -12.09 -17.71 4.96
CA GLU A 134 -12.52 -18.65 6.00
C GLU A 134 -11.66 -18.56 7.28
N LYS A 135 -10.34 -18.39 7.12
CA LYS A 135 -9.41 -18.27 8.26
C LYS A 135 -9.59 -16.93 8.97
N ILE A 136 -9.84 -15.85 8.22
CA ILE A 136 -10.09 -14.51 8.76
C ILE A 136 -11.43 -14.48 9.51
N CYS A 137 -12.51 -15.01 8.92
CA CYS A 137 -13.83 -15.10 9.57
C CYS A 137 -13.79 -15.91 10.87
N LYS A 138 -13.10 -17.06 10.88
CA LYS A 138 -12.98 -17.90 12.09
C LYS A 138 -12.19 -17.25 13.23
N ILE A 139 -11.34 -16.26 12.94
CA ILE A 139 -10.54 -15.54 13.94
C ILE A 139 -11.29 -14.34 14.54
N PHE A 140 -12.17 -13.70 13.77
CA PHE A 140 -12.95 -12.54 14.24
C PHE A 140 -14.27 -12.92 14.91
N LEU A 141 -14.84 -14.09 14.60
CA LEU A 141 -16.10 -14.59 15.17
C LEU A 141 -15.92 -15.51 16.39
N LYS A 142 -14.70 -15.60 16.95
CA LYS A 142 -14.36 -16.35 18.17
C LYS A 142 -13.43 -15.54 19.07
#